data_AF-A0A1V1P9S3-F1
#
_entry.id   AF-A0A1V1P9S3-F1
#
_cell.length_a   1.000
_cell.length_b   1.000
_cell.length_c   1.000
_cell.angle_alpha   90.00
_cell.angle_beta   90.00
_cell.angle_gamma   90.00
#
_symmetry.space_group_name_H-M   'P 1'
#
loop_
_entity.id
_entity.type
_entity.pdbx_description
1 polymer ?
#
loop_
_entity_poly.entity_id
_entity_poly.type
_entity_poly.pdbx_seq_one_letter_code
_entity_poly.pdbx_strand_id
1 'polypeptide(L)'
;MVYTRTCSNAVCKKYCKCKRYLFVGNLLSEPICNVWTSSIRDKSSLYQKYNLDTNLPTCLFMPNRVDGKGSHFGKIIDSVKNTSINLLVKLHPWEYKNILHEFNNDYFGKGKTSADKWRIVAIDEKDASWALSFCDFVIISGSSVGTEIPLWRKPVIYYSKRNWRTDIIKI
;
A
#
# COMPACT_ATOMS: atom_id res chain seq x y z
N MET A 1 -1.82 19.64 10.93
CA MET A 1 -2.94 20.23 11.70
C MET A 1 -3.17 19.35 12.92
N VAL A 2 -2.82 19.81 14.13
CA VAL A 2 -2.96 19.03 15.36
C VAL A 2 -4.33 19.31 15.98
N TYR A 3 -5.15 18.27 16.15
CA TYR A 3 -6.42 18.37 16.86
C TYR A 3 -6.27 17.75 18.25
N THR A 4 -6.29 18.59 19.29
CA THR A 4 -6.46 18.12 20.66
C THR A 4 -7.94 18.18 21.02
N ARG A 5 -8.60 17.02 21.12
CA ARG A 5 -9.93 16.89 21.73
C ARG A 5 -9.79 16.23 23.10
N THR A 6 -10.17 16.96 24.15
CA THR A 6 -10.39 16.38 25.48
C THR A 6 -11.72 15.62 25.48
N CYS A 7 -11.70 14.32 25.78
CA CYS A 7 -12.92 13.50 25.79
C CYS A 7 -13.78 13.89 27.01
N SER A 8 -14.90 14.58 26.80
CA SER A 8 -15.81 15.04 27.87
C SER A 8 -16.88 14.00 28.25
N ASN A 9 -17.10 12.97 27.44
CA ASN A 9 -18.19 12.00 27.64
C ASN A 9 -17.86 10.93 28.70
N ALA A 10 -18.81 10.66 29.61
CA ALA A 10 -18.67 9.71 30.72
C ALA A 10 -18.39 8.26 30.28
N VAL A 11 -18.93 7.85 29.13
CA VAL A 11 -18.64 6.54 28.51
C VAL A 11 -17.17 6.43 28.12
N CYS A 12 -16.58 7.52 27.59
CA CYS A 12 -15.17 7.60 27.22
C CYS A 12 -14.26 7.42 28.46
N LYS A 13 -14.63 8.00 29.61
CA LYS A 13 -13.89 7.87 30.88
C LYS A 13 -13.82 6.44 31.43
N LYS A 14 -14.85 5.61 31.19
CA LYS A 14 -14.89 4.22 31.67
C LYS A 14 -13.88 3.32 30.93
N TYR A 15 -13.65 3.59 29.64
CA TYR A 15 -12.81 2.75 28.76
C TYR A 15 -11.44 3.36 28.42
N CYS A 16 -11.27 4.68 28.48
CA CYS A 16 -9.99 5.37 28.33
C CYS A 16 -9.39 5.71 29.71
N LYS A 17 -8.67 4.75 30.32
CA LYS A 17 -7.88 4.99 31.54
C LYS A 17 -6.55 5.73 31.28
N CYS A 18 -6.16 5.94 30.03
CA CYS A 18 -4.90 6.63 29.74
C CYS A 18 -5.03 8.12 30.01
N LYS A 19 -4.08 8.65 30.78
CA LYS A 19 -4.05 10.06 31.20
C LYS A 19 -3.71 11.03 30.05
N ARG A 20 -3.17 10.54 28.92
CA ARG A 20 -2.72 11.37 27.78
C ARG A 20 -2.84 10.62 26.46
N TYR A 21 -3.64 11.14 25.54
CA TYR A 21 -3.62 10.78 24.12
C TYR A 21 -3.33 12.05 23.32
N LEU A 22 -2.49 11.92 22.30
CA LEU A 22 -2.20 13.00 21.37
C LEU A 22 -2.53 12.53 19.96
N PHE A 23 -3.56 13.12 19.36
CA PHE A 23 -3.99 12.82 17.99
C PHE A 23 -3.33 13.80 17.02
N VAL A 24 -2.15 13.43 16.53
CA VAL A 24 -1.35 14.25 15.58
C VAL A 24 -1.43 13.77 14.14
N GLY A 25 -2.24 12.74 13.86
CA GLY A 25 -2.22 12.05 12.56
C GLY A 25 -1.02 11.10 12.44
N ASN A 26 -0.83 10.52 11.26
CA ASN A 26 0.35 9.70 10.97
C ASN A 26 1.45 10.58 10.34
N LEU A 27 2.54 10.79 11.07
CA LEU A 27 3.70 11.57 10.61
C LEU A 27 4.32 10.99 9.32
N LEU A 28 4.20 9.68 9.10
CA LEU A 28 4.72 9.02 7.90
C LEU A 28 3.90 9.32 6.63
N SER A 29 2.68 9.82 6.80
CA SER A 29 1.83 10.28 5.70
C SER A 29 2.16 11.73 5.30
N GLU A 30 3.11 12.40 5.99
CA GLU A 30 3.50 13.75 5.63
C GLU A 30 4.38 13.75 4.37
N PRO A 31 4.09 14.61 3.38
CA PRO A 31 4.92 14.77 2.18
C PRO A 31 6.39 15.03 2.49
N ILE A 32 6.70 15.72 3.60
CA ILE A 32 8.06 16.12 3.97
C ILE A 32 8.97 14.93 4.30
N CYS A 33 8.46 13.93 5.03
CA CYS A 33 9.22 12.71 5.32
C CYS A 33 9.57 11.97 4.03
N ASN A 34 8.65 11.98 3.07
CA ASN A 34 8.81 11.27 1.81
C ASN A 34 9.74 12.01 0.82
N VAL A 35 9.83 13.35 0.88
CA VAL A 35 10.82 14.14 0.12
C VAL A 35 12.25 13.77 0.52
N TRP A 36 12.48 13.44 1.79
CA TRP A 36 13.81 13.05 2.28
C TRP A 36 14.20 11.61 1.93
N THR A 37 13.23 10.71 1.76
CA THR A 37 13.51 9.28 1.58
C THR A 37 13.39 8.77 0.15
N SER A 38 12.59 9.43 -0.69
CA SER A 38 12.38 9.05 -2.09
C SER A 38 13.15 9.97 -3.04
N SER A 39 13.51 9.48 -4.23
CA SER A 39 13.98 10.32 -5.35
C SER A 39 12.85 10.79 -6.26
N ILE A 40 11.64 10.26 -6.08
CA ILE A 40 10.47 10.60 -6.88
C ILE A 40 9.98 11.99 -6.48
N ARG A 41 9.76 12.86 -7.47
CA ARG A 41 9.30 14.25 -7.26
C ARG A 41 7.98 14.53 -7.98
N ASP A 42 7.73 13.79 -9.05
CA ASP A 42 6.56 13.93 -9.91
C ASP A 42 6.19 12.58 -10.57
N LYS A 43 5.08 12.56 -11.29
CA LYS A 43 4.59 11.37 -12.01
C LYS A 43 5.62 10.87 -13.05
N SER A 44 6.34 11.77 -13.72
CA SER A 44 7.35 11.41 -14.73
C SER A 44 8.53 10.65 -14.12
N SER A 45 9.02 11.12 -12.97
CA SER A 45 10.12 10.48 -12.24
C SER A 45 9.75 9.09 -11.72
N LEU A 46 8.49 8.88 -11.30
CA LEU A 46 7.98 7.55 -10.95
C LEU A 46 8.01 6.63 -12.17
N TYR A 47 7.47 7.11 -13.30
CA TYR A 47 7.35 6.31 -14.52
C TYR A 47 8.72 5.95 -15.08
N GLN A 48 9.65 6.89 -15.08
CA GLN A 48 11.04 6.64 -15.50
C GLN A 48 11.72 5.61 -14.58
N LYS A 49 11.62 5.77 -13.26
CA LYS A 49 12.28 4.88 -12.29
C LYS A 49 11.82 3.42 -12.43
N TYR A 50 10.53 3.22 -12.65
CA TYR A 50 9.92 1.89 -12.73
C TYR A 50 9.65 1.41 -14.16
N ASN A 51 10.16 2.12 -15.17
CA ASN A 51 9.98 1.80 -16.59
C ASN A 51 8.49 1.57 -16.97
N LEU A 52 7.63 2.51 -16.58
CA LEU A 52 6.19 2.47 -16.82
C LEU A 52 5.84 3.19 -18.13
N ASP A 53 4.77 2.74 -18.79
CA ASP A 53 4.28 3.39 -20.01
C ASP A 53 3.54 4.68 -19.65
N THR A 54 4.06 5.82 -20.11
CA THR A 54 3.51 7.17 -19.90
C THR A 54 2.08 7.36 -20.40
N ASN A 55 1.62 6.53 -21.33
CA ASN A 55 0.29 6.64 -21.93
C ASN A 55 -0.76 5.80 -21.20
N LEU A 56 -0.35 4.97 -20.24
CA LEU A 56 -1.26 4.08 -19.51
C LEU A 56 -1.55 4.60 -18.10
N PRO A 57 -2.78 4.36 -17.59
CA PRO A 57 -3.08 4.60 -16.19
C PRO A 57 -2.25 3.66 -15.30
N THR A 58 -1.99 4.06 -14.06
CA THR A 58 -1.20 3.29 -13.10
C THR A 58 -2.04 2.84 -11.91
N CYS A 59 -1.98 1.52 -11.66
CA CYS A 59 -2.55 0.85 -10.50
C CYS A 59 -1.45 0.57 -9.47
N LEU A 60 -1.66 1.01 -8.23
CA LEU A 60 -0.88 0.53 -7.09
C LEU A 60 -1.61 -0.62 -6.40
N PHE A 61 -1.01 -1.80 -6.41
CA PHE A 61 -1.51 -2.96 -5.69
C PHE A 61 -0.80 -3.10 -4.34
N MET A 62 -1.59 -3.19 -3.27
CA MET A 62 -1.15 -3.22 -1.88
C MET A 62 -1.65 -4.51 -1.20
N PRO A 63 -1.02 -5.65 -1.51
CA PRO A 63 -1.36 -6.94 -0.93
C PRO A 63 -1.03 -7.01 0.57
N ASN A 64 -1.70 -7.91 1.29
CA ASN A 64 -1.25 -8.30 2.63
C ASN A 64 -0.14 -9.36 2.52
N ARG A 65 0.67 -9.53 3.58
CA ARG A 65 1.79 -10.49 3.66
C ARG A 65 1.41 -11.90 3.19
N VAL A 66 0.22 -12.35 3.56
CA VAL A 66 -0.26 -13.72 3.29
C VAL A 66 -0.82 -13.88 1.88
N ASP A 67 -0.93 -12.80 1.11
CA ASP A 67 -1.56 -12.82 -0.20
C ASP A 67 -0.62 -13.28 -1.30
N GLY A 68 0.65 -12.90 -1.25
CA GLY A 68 1.65 -13.21 -2.30
C GLY A 68 1.78 -14.69 -2.67
N LYS A 69 1.27 -15.60 -1.84
CA LYS A 69 1.23 -17.04 -2.09
C LYS A 69 -0.03 -17.53 -2.78
N GLY A 70 -1.17 -16.89 -2.52
CA GLY A 70 -2.47 -17.40 -2.90
C GLY A 70 -2.77 -17.18 -4.38
N SER A 71 -3.60 -18.05 -4.95
CA SER A 71 -4.03 -17.94 -6.34
C SER A 71 -4.82 -16.66 -6.63
N HIS A 72 -5.45 -16.06 -5.62
CA HIS A 72 -6.15 -14.77 -5.74
C HIS A 72 -5.19 -13.62 -6.07
N PHE A 73 -3.97 -13.63 -5.54
CA PHE A 73 -2.95 -12.65 -5.87
C PHE A 73 -2.56 -12.73 -7.34
N GLY A 74 -2.33 -13.95 -7.83
CA GLY A 74 -2.11 -14.22 -9.25
C GLY A 74 -3.26 -13.73 -10.12
N LYS A 75 -4.51 -14.06 -9.75
CA LYS A 75 -5.70 -13.61 -10.48
C LYS A 75 -5.80 -12.09 -10.58
N ILE A 76 -5.48 -11.36 -9.52
CA ILE A 76 -5.46 -9.89 -9.55
C ILE A 76 -4.39 -9.39 -10.52
N ILE A 77 -3.17 -9.94 -10.43
CA ILE A 77 -2.07 -9.59 -11.33
C ILE A 77 -2.44 -9.88 -12.78
N ASP A 78 -2.94 -11.08 -13.08
CA ASP A 78 -3.34 -11.49 -14.41
C ASP A 78 -4.48 -10.61 -14.93
N SER A 79 -5.45 -10.28 -14.08
CA SER A 79 -6.55 -9.37 -14.45
C SER A 79 -6.04 -7.98 -14.83
N VAL A 80 -5.10 -7.42 -14.07
CA VAL A 80 -4.52 -6.10 -14.39
C VAL A 80 -3.59 -6.19 -15.60
N LYS A 81 -2.77 -7.23 -15.73
CA LYS A 81 -1.87 -7.43 -16.90
C LYS A 81 -2.62 -7.65 -18.21
N ASN A 82 -3.81 -8.25 -18.14
CA ASN A 82 -4.71 -8.42 -19.29
C ASN A 82 -5.43 -7.11 -19.66
N THR A 83 -5.21 -6.03 -18.91
CA THR A 83 -5.68 -4.68 -19.24
C THR A 83 -4.52 -3.78 -19.63
N SER A 84 -4.79 -2.71 -20.36
CA SER A 84 -3.79 -1.68 -20.71
C SER A 84 -3.53 -0.74 -19.53
N ILE A 85 -2.93 -1.25 -18.45
CA ILE A 85 -2.70 -0.53 -17.19
C ILE A 85 -1.29 -0.87 -16.67
N ASN A 86 -0.54 0.13 -16.22
CA ASN A 86 0.70 -0.07 -15.47
C ASN A 86 0.39 -0.66 -14.08
N LEU A 87 1.08 -1.74 -13.70
CA LEU A 87 0.93 -2.35 -12.38
C LEU A 87 2.20 -2.18 -11.54
N LEU A 88 2.07 -1.44 -10.44
CA LEU A 88 3.06 -1.40 -9.36
C LEU A 88 2.56 -2.20 -8.17
N VAL A 89 3.45 -2.91 -7.50
CA VAL A 89 3.10 -3.67 -6.28
C VAL A 89 3.93 -3.20 -5.09
N LYS A 90 3.26 -2.79 -4.02
CA LYS A 90 3.90 -2.54 -2.72
C LYS A 90 3.94 -3.84 -1.93
N LEU A 91 5.13 -4.41 -1.80
CA LEU A 91 5.33 -5.62 -1.02
C LEU A 91 5.15 -5.35 0.48
N HIS A 92 4.93 -6.41 1.25
CA HIS A 92 4.92 -6.28 2.69
C HIS A 92 6.35 -5.96 3.21
N PRO A 93 6.55 -5.11 4.24
CA PRO A 93 7.88 -4.79 4.80
C PRO A 93 8.77 -6.01 5.07
N TRP A 94 8.13 -7.10 5.49
CA TRP A 94 8.77 -8.37 5.76
C TRP A 94 9.38 -9.05 4.52
N GLU A 95 8.80 -8.85 3.33
CA GLU A 95 9.39 -9.33 2.08
C GLU A 95 10.63 -8.52 1.70
N TYR A 96 10.67 -7.21 1.93
CA TYR A 96 11.89 -6.41 1.75
C TYR A 96 13.00 -6.85 2.71
N LYS A 97 12.65 -7.14 3.97
CA LYS A 97 13.61 -7.75 4.91
C LYS A 97 14.14 -9.09 4.38
N ASN A 98 13.37 -9.84 3.58
CA ASN A 98 13.81 -11.15 3.07
C ASN A 98 14.87 -10.98 1.98
N ILE A 99 14.76 -9.91 1.18
CA ILE A 99 15.80 -9.50 0.24
C ILE A 99 17.10 -9.17 0.99
N LEU A 100 17.02 -8.41 2.08
CA LEU A 100 18.19 -7.91 2.81
C LEU A 100 18.87 -8.94 3.71
N HIS A 101 18.08 -9.81 4.34
CA HIS A 101 18.54 -10.69 5.42
C HIS A 101 18.29 -12.17 5.14
N GLU A 102 17.72 -12.51 3.99
CA GLU A 102 17.55 -13.90 3.52
C GLU A 102 16.80 -14.82 4.50
N PHE A 103 15.98 -14.24 5.37
CA PHE A 103 15.55 -14.89 6.60
C PHE A 103 14.31 -15.80 6.43
N ASN A 104 13.70 -15.85 5.25
CA ASN A 104 12.59 -16.75 4.99
C ASN A 104 12.65 -17.47 3.64
N ASN A 105 13.17 -18.69 3.70
CA ASN A 105 13.26 -19.59 2.56
C ASN A 105 11.95 -20.33 2.28
N ASP A 106 11.11 -20.52 3.30
CA ASP A 106 9.94 -21.41 3.26
C ASP A 106 8.84 -20.95 2.29
N TYR A 107 8.85 -19.68 1.88
CA TYR A 107 7.74 -19.09 1.13
C TYR A 107 8.03 -18.77 -0.33
N PHE A 108 9.18 -18.18 -0.63
CA PHE A 108 9.54 -17.75 -1.99
C PHE A 108 10.95 -18.18 -2.40
N GLY A 109 11.73 -18.72 -1.45
CA GLY A 109 13.17 -18.93 -1.59
C GLY A 109 13.98 -17.74 -1.06
N LYS A 110 15.27 -18.01 -0.84
CA LYS A 110 16.26 -17.06 -0.31
C LYS A 110 16.36 -15.82 -1.20
N GLY A 111 16.22 -14.64 -0.61
CA GLY A 111 16.33 -13.36 -1.33
C GLY A 111 15.21 -13.08 -2.35
N LYS A 112 14.16 -13.91 -2.38
CA LYS A 112 13.03 -13.76 -3.32
C LYS A 112 11.78 -13.24 -2.62
N THR A 113 10.92 -12.64 -3.41
CA THR A 113 9.63 -12.08 -2.99
C THR A 113 8.49 -12.61 -3.85
N SER A 114 7.26 -12.24 -3.48
CA SER A 114 6.11 -12.47 -4.35
C SER A 114 6.25 -11.75 -5.70
N ALA A 115 6.98 -10.64 -5.78
CA ALA A 115 7.18 -9.95 -7.04
C ALA A 115 7.98 -10.79 -8.06
N ASP A 116 9.02 -11.49 -7.60
CA ASP A 116 9.82 -12.40 -8.42
C ASP A 116 8.97 -13.56 -8.95
N LYS A 117 8.18 -14.17 -8.05
CA LYS A 117 7.31 -15.30 -8.39
C LYS A 117 6.31 -14.95 -9.51
N TRP A 118 5.71 -13.77 -9.43
CA TRP A 118 4.65 -13.34 -10.34
C TRP A 118 5.14 -12.41 -11.46
N ARG A 119 6.45 -12.18 -11.55
CA ARG A 119 7.12 -11.33 -12.55
C ARG A 119 6.45 -9.96 -12.66
N ILE A 120 6.40 -9.24 -11.54
CA ILE A 120 5.78 -7.92 -11.41
C ILE A 120 6.79 -6.92 -10.86
N VAL A 121 6.57 -5.64 -11.16
CA VAL A 121 7.41 -4.57 -10.63
C VAL A 121 7.01 -4.29 -9.19
N ALA A 122 7.94 -4.52 -8.26
CA ALA A 122 7.80 -4.08 -6.88
C ALA A 122 8.29 -2.64 -6.75
N ILE A 123 7.49 -1.79 -6.11
CA ILE A 123 7.95 -0.46 -5.70
C ILE A 123 8.92 -0.57 -4.52
N ASP A 124 9.84 0.36 -4.37
CA ASP A 124 10.69 0.44 -3.19
C ASP A 124 9.87 0.87 -1.98
N GLU A 125 10.21 0.36 -0.79
CA GLU A 125 9.49 0.72 0.44
C GLU A 125 9.48 2.25 0.68
N LYS A 126 10.58 2.93 0.33
CA LYS A 126 10.75 4.38 0.47
C LYS A 126 9.88 5.21 -0.49
N ASP A 127 9.44 4.60 -1.58
CA ASP A 127 8.67 5.25 -2.65
C ASP A 127 7.17 4.97 -2.54
N ALA A 128 6.80 3.95 -1.76
CA ALA A 128 5.43 3.46 -1.66
C ALA A 128 4.40 4.53 -1.27
N SER A 129 4.75 5.43 -0.34
CA SER A 129 3.88 6.53 0.08
C SER A 129 3.70 7.57 -1.03
N TRP A 130 4.76 7.89 -1.77
CA TRP A 130 4.70 8.85 -2.89
C TRP A 130 3.93 8.30 -4.10
N ALA A 131 4.02 7.00 -4.36
CA ALA A 131 3.28 6.41 -5.46
C ALA A 131 1.77 6.59 -5.31
N LEU A 132 1.23 6.64 -4.08
CA LEU A 132 -0.18 6.94 -3.84
C LEU A 132 -0.59 8.29 -4.43
N SER A 133 0.29 9.29 -4.47
CA SER A 133 0.01 10.61 -5.09
C SER A 133 -0.16 10.53 -6.60
N PHE A 134 0.61 9.66 -7.27
CA PHE A 134 0.75 9.65 -8.73
C PHE A 134 -0.03 8.54 -9.42
N CYS A 135 -0.41 7.49 -8.69
CA CYS A 135 -1.24 6.42 -9.23
C CYS A 135 -2.66 6.93 -9.48
N ASP A 136 -3.32 6.30 -10.45
CA ASP A 136 -4.67 6.65 -10.87
C ASP A 136 -5.71 5.92 -9.99
N PHE A 137 -5.39 4.73 -9.48
CA PHE A 137 -6.19 4.01 -8.49
C PHE A 137 -5.37 3.01 -7.68
N VAL A 138 -5.97 2.49 -6.61
CA VAL A 138 -5.33 1.54 -5.68
C VAL A 138 -6.18 0.27 -5.55
N ILE A 139 -5.53 -0.89 -5.57
CA ILE A 139 -6.13 -2.15 -5.14
C ILE A 139 -5.49 -2.52 -3.80
N ILE A 140 -6.29 -2.73 -2.75
CA ILE A 140 -5.76 -2.97 -1.40
C ILE A 140 -6.48 -4.12 -0.70
N SER A 141 -5.70 -4.98 -0.03
CA SER A 141 -6.24 -5.92 0.97
C SER A 141 -6.40 -5.23 2.31
N GLY A 142 -7.25 -5.77 3.20
CA GLY A 142 -7.30 -5.36 4.61
C GLY A 142 -5.91 -5.13 5.21
N SER A 143 -5.58 -3.86 5.41
CA SER A 143 -4.27 -3.33 5.80
C SER A 143 -4.47 -2.02 6.55
N SER A 144 -3.61 -1.72 7.52
CA SER A 144 -3.63 -0.43 8.22
C SER A 144 -3.37 0.74 7.27
N VAL A 145 -2.65 0.54 6.17
CA VAL A 145 -2.46 1.60 5.16
C VAL A 145 -3.78 2.02 4.51
N GLY A 146 -4.79 1.15 4.55
CA GLY A 146 -6.15 1.50 4.11
C GLY A 146 -6.77 2.68 4.86
N THR A 147 -6.33 2.97 6.09
CA THR A 147 -6.81 4.14 6.84
C THR A 147 -6.23 5.45 6.33
N GLU A 148 -5.14 5.40 5.55
CA GLU A 148 -4.47 6.58 4.98
C GLU A 148 -4.96 6.89 3.57
N ILE A 149 -5.54 5.92 2.85
CA ILE A 149 -5.97 6.12 1.45
C ILE A 149 -6.93 7.32 1.27
N PRO A 150 -7.90 7.57 2.17
CA PRO A 150 -8.77 8.74 2.04
C PRO A 150 -8.01 10.09 1.97
N LEU A 151 -6.80 10.18 2.54
CA LEU A 151 -5.97 11.39 2.48
C LEU A 151 -5.49 11.68 1.05
N TRP A 152 -5.32 10.65 0.23
CA TRP A 152 -4.80 10.74 -1.13
C TRP A 152 -5.89 10.96 -2.17
N ARG A 153 -7.17 10.84 -1.79
CA ARG A 153 -8.35 11.03 -2.66
C ARG A 153 -8.27 10.21 -3.96
N LYS A 154 -7.79 8.97 -3.85
CA LYS A 154 -7.69 8.04 -4.98
C LYS A 154 -8.86 7.05 -4.97
N PRO A 155 -9.36 6.63 -6.14
CA PRO A 155 -10.25 5.49 -6.26
C PRO A 155 -9.60 4.24 -5.64
N VAL A 156 -10.38 3.46 -4.88
CA VAL A 156 -9.90 2.30 -4.13
C VAL A 156 -10.76 1.08 -4.43
N ILE A 157 -10.10 -0.03 -4.76
CA ILE A 157 -10.72 -1.34 -4.84
C ILE A 157 -10.23 -2.15 -3.64
N TYR A 158 -11.13 -2.41 -2.70
CA TYR A 158 -10.85 -3.33 -1.60
C TYR A 158 -11.06 -4.76 -2.08
N TYR A 159 -10.13 -5.64 -1.75
CA TYR A 159 -10.33 -7.08 -1.92
C TYR A 159 -10.11 -7.83 -0.61
N SER A 160 -10.85 -8.91 -0.44
CA SER A 160 -10.77 -9.79 0.72
C SER A 160 -10.79 -11.24 0.26
N LYS A 161 -9.99 -12.08 0.92
CA LYS A 161 -10.06 -13.55 0.75
C LYS A 161 -11.43 -14.13 1.13
N ARG A 162 -12.19 -13.44 2.00
CA ARG A 162 -13.58 -13.79 2.31
C ARG A 162 -14.49 -13.07 1.31
N ASN A 163 -14.92 -13.81 0.28
CA ASN A 163 -15.88 -13.40 -0.75
C ASN A 163 -15.55 -12.10 -1.50
N TRP A 164 -14.83 -12.23 -2.62
CA TRP A 164 -14.66 -11.22 -3.68
C TRP A 164 -15.98 -10.76 -4.35
N ARG A 165 -17.14 -11.21 -3.85
CA ARG A 165 -18.48 -10.93 -4.39
C ARG A 165 -19.30 -9.90 -3.60
N THR A 166 -18.76 -9.35 -2.52
CA THR A 166 -19.44 -8.30 -1.75
C THR A 166 -18.48 -7.16 -1.53
N ASP A 167 -18.89 -5.99 -2.03
CA ASP A 167 -18.34 -4.66 -1.74
C ASP A 167 -17.23 -4.16 -2.67
N ILE A 168 -17.55 -4.09 -3.97
CA ILE A 168 -17.06 -2.95 -4.77
C ILE A 168 -17.82 -1.72 -4.25
N ILE A 169 -17.25 -1.03 -3.27
CA ILE A 169 -17.72 0.31 -2.90
C ILE A 169 -17.27 1.23 -4.03
N LYS A 170 -18.19 1.50 -4.98
CA LYS A 170 -18.04 2.65 -5.87
C LYS A 170 -18.16 3.91 -5.00
N ILE A 171 -17.06 4.65 -4.86
CA ILE A 171 -17.06 6.03 -4.34
C ILE A 171 -17.26 6.96 -5.54
#